data_AF-A0A9D6RBA8-F1
#
_entry.id   AF-A0A9D6RBA8-F1
#
_cell.length_a   1.000
_cell.length_b   1.000
_cell.length_c   1.000
_cell.angle_alpha   90.00
_cell.angle_beta   90.00
_cell.angle_gamma   90.00
#
_symmetry.space_group_name_H-M   'P 1'
#
loop_
_entity.id
_entity.type
_entity.pdbx_description
1 polymer ?
#
loop_
_entity_poly.entity_id
_entity_poly.type
_entity_poly.pdbx_seq_one_letter_code
_entity_poly.pdbx_strand_id
1 'polypeptide(L)'
;MLEFNGSFLIQLVNFFVMMFFLQKFLFKPVLEVVEKRNKALGALKQDANNISTEADKIFDAYNKQSASLKTESSAILAASKQKGTSEQERLLKEAREKQSQMLDAGLAEVESRIGKVKAELGKEAEKLSVLMASKLLGRAL
;
A
#
# COMPACT_ATOMS: atom_id res chain seq x y z
N MET A 1 88.04 44.21 7.97
CA MET A 1 87.64 44.37 6.55
C MET A 1 87.29 42.98 6.03
N LEU A 2 86.20 42.84 5.28
CA LEU A 2 85.90 41.57 4.61
C LEU A 2 86.96 41.36 3.53
N GLU A 3 88.00 40.58 3.84
CA GLU A 3 88.97 40.19 2.83
C GLU A 3 88.30 39.16 1.91
N PHE A 4 87.96 39.60 0.71
CA PHE A 4 87.43 38.75 -0.36
C PHE A 4 88.54 37.84 -0.89
N ASN A 5 88.92 36.84 -0.09
CA ASN A 5 89.84 35.78 -0.48
C ASN A 5 89.07 34.57 -1.04
N GLY A 6 89.74 33.70 -1.81
CA GLY A 6 89.13 32.52 -2.43
C GLY A 6 88.37 31.60 -1.44
N SER A 7 88.73 31.62 -0.16
CA SER A 7 88.01 30.93 0.92
C SER A 7 86.57 31.43 1.11
N PHE A 8 86.29 32.72 0.88
CA PHE A 8 84.93 33.28 0.95
C PHE A 8 84.04 32.72 -0.18
N LEU A 9 84.58 32.57 -1.39
CA LEU A 9 83.87 31.95 -2.51
C LEU A 9 83.54 30.47 -2.21
N ILE A 10 84.49 29.74 -1.62
CA ILE A 10 84.28 28.33 -1.23
C ILE A 10 83.21 28.22 -0.12
N GLN A 11 83.23 29.11 0.88
CA GLN A 11 82.21 29.17 1.93
C GLN A 11 80.82 29.45 1.36
N LEU A 12 80.72 30.36 0.39
CA LEU A 12 79.48 30.71 -0.28
C LEU A 12 78.91 29.53 -1.07
N VAL A 13 79.76 28.83 -1.83
CA VAL A 13 79.36 27.60 -2.53
C VAL A 13 78.88 26.54 -1.54
N ASN A 14 79.59 26.34 -0.42
CA ASN A 14 79.16 25.40 0.63
C ASN A 14 77.78 25.75 1.20
N PHE A 15 77.53 27.04 1.49
CA PHE A 15 76.23 27.51 1.95
C PHE A 15 75.11 27.21 0.94
N PHE A 16 75.32 27.49 -0.36
CA PHE A 16 74.33 27.18 -1.39
C PHE A 16 74.10 25.69 -1.56
N VAL A 17 75.15 24.87 -1.47
CA VAL A 17 75.03 23.40 -1.50
C VAL A 17 74.19 22.93 -0.30
N MET A 18 74.51 23.39 0.91
CA MET A 18 73.74 23.09 2.12
C MET A 18 72.27 23.52 1.98
N MET A 19 72.02 24.74 1.49
CA MET A 19 70.67 25.26 1.24
C MET A 19 69.90 24.39 0.24
N PHE A 20 70.54 23.94 -0.83
CA PHE A 20 69.95 23.02 -1.82
C PHE A 20 69.59 21.68 -1.19
N PHE A 21 70.47 21.11 -0.36
CA PHE A 21 70.18 19.89 0.39
C PHE A 21 69.01 20.08 1.35
N LEU A 22 68.94 21.17 2.13
CA LEU A 22 67.80 21.43 3.01
C LEU A 22 66.50 21.58 2.21
N GLN A 23 66.51 22.33 1.11
CA GLN A 23 65.33 22.56 0.29
C GLN A 23 64.80 21.25 -0.29
N LYS A 24 65.68 20.39 -0.82
CA LYS A 24 65.28 19.14 -1.45
C LYS A 24 64.96 18.03 -0.44
N PHE A 25 65.71 17.95 0.66
CA PHE A 25 65.67 16.82 1.59
C PHE A 25 64.78 17.07 2.81
N LEU A 26 64.53 18.32 3.20
CA LEU A 26 63.77 18.64 4.41
C LEU A 26 62.46 19.38 4.11
N PHE A 27 62.52 20.49 3.38
CA PHE A 27 61.33 21.33 3.15
C PHE A 27 60.27 20.64 2.29
N LYS A 28 60.67 20.04 1.16
CA LYS A 28 59.74 19.31 0.28
C LYS A 28 58.98 18.17 0.99
N PRO A 29 59.64 17.18 1.62
CA PRO A 29 58.92 16.08 2.26
C PRO A 29 58.08 16.55 3.46
N VAL A 30 58.52 17.57 4.20
CA VAL A 30 57.72 18.12 5.32
C VAL A 30 56.44 18.77 4.81
N LEU A 31 56.51 19.58 3.74
CA LEU A 31 55.31 20.18 3.15
C LEU A 31 54.36 19.12 2.59
N GLU A 32 54.87 18.08 1.92
CA GLU A 32 54.05 16.99 1.39
C GLU A 32 53.29 16.25 2.51
N VAL A 33 53.92 16.00 3.64
CA VAL A 33 53.27 15.35 4.79
C VAL A 33 52.18 16.23 5.39
N VAL A 34 52.44 17.53 5.53
CA VAL A 34 51.44 18.49 6.03
C VAL A 34 50.26 18.61 5.07
N GLU A 35 50.51 18.70 3.76
CA GLU A 35 49.46 18.77 2.75
C GLU A 35 48.63 17.48 2.73
N LYS A 36 49.28 16.31 2.79
CA LYS A 36 48.59 15.01 2.87
C LYS A 36 47.72 14.92 4.12
N ARG A 37 48.20 15.39 5.28
CA ARG A 37 47.40 15.43 6.50
C ARG A 37 46.20 16.36 6.36
N ASN A 38 46.40 17.56 5.81
CA ASN A 38 45.31 18.51 5.60
C ASN A 38 44.26 17.96 4.63
N LYS A 39 44.67 17.30 3.54
CA LYS A 39 43.76 16.62 2.60
C LYS A 39 42.98 15.50 3.28
N ALA A 40 43.64 14.65 4.06
CA ALA A 40 42.98 13.58 4.80
C ALA A 40 41.93 14.11 5.79
N LEU A 41 42.26 15.17 6.55
CA LEU A 41 41.32 15.81 7.46
C LEU A 41 40.15 16.47 6.73
N GLY A 42 40.41 17.10 5.58
CA GLY A 42 39.37 17.67 4.72
C GLY A 42 38.42 16.60 4.18
N ALA A 43 38.97 15.49 3.68
CA ALA A 43 38.20 14.35 3.20
C ALA A 43 37.33 13.74 4.31
N LEU A 44 37.90 13.49 5.50
CA LEU A 44 37.15 12.96 6.65
C LEU A 44 35.99 13.87 7.06
N LYS A 45 36.21 15.19 7.05
CA LYS A 45 35.15 16.16 7.36
C LYS A 45 34.05 16.16 6.29
N GLN A 46 34.43 16.07 5.03
CA GLN A 46 33.48 15.99 3.93
C GLN A 46 32.66 14.69 4.00
N ASP A 47 33.31 13.55 4.25
CA ASP A 47 32.63 12.26 4.40
C ASP A 47 31.67 12.26 5.58
N ALA A 48 32.06 12.81 6.72
CA ALA A 48 31.18 12.95 7.88
C ALA A 48 29.94 13.80 7.55
N ASN A 49 30.12 14.93 6.85
CA ASN A 49 29.00 15.78 6.41
C ASN A 49 28.09 15.07 5.40
N ASN A 50 28.68 14.31 4.46
CA ASN A 50 27.93 13.54 3.48
C ASN A 50 27.08 12.46 4.16
N ILE A 51 27.66 11.72 5.11
CA ILE A 51 26.96 10.68 5.88
C ILE A 51 25.81 11.30 6.67
N SER A 52 26.03 12.44 7.33
CA SER A 52 24.96 13.13 8.05
C SER A 52 23.83 13.55 7.11
N THR A 53 24.16 14.14 5.96
CA THR A 53 23.18 14.59 4.96
C THR A 53 22.41 13.42 4.36
N GLU A 54 23.08 12.29 4.12
CA GLU A 54 22.46 11.08 3.59
C GLU A 54 21.55 10.41 4.63
N ALA A 55 21.97 10.38 5.90
CA ALA A 55 21.14 9.91 7.00
C ALA A 55 19.86 10.74 7.14
N ASP A 56 19.97 12.08 7.10
CA ASP A 56 18.82 12.97 7.15
C ASP A 56 17.86 12.74 5.96
N LYS A 57 18.41 12.57 4.75
CA LYS A 57 17.61 12.25 3.56
C LYS A 57 16.87 10.91 3.69
N ILE A 58 17.55 9.88 4.18
CA ILE A 58 16.95 8.55 4.38
C ILE A 58 15.87 8.63 5.46
N PHE A 59 16.12 9.36 6.55
CA PHE A 59 15.16 9.55 7.63
C PHE A 59 13.91 10.29 7.14
N ASP A 60 14.08 11.36 6.37
CA ASP A 60 12.97 12.10 5.77
C ASP A 60 12.18 11.26 4.77
N ALA A 61 12.87 10.48 3.91
CA ALA A 61 12.23 9.57 2.98
C ALA A 61 11.42 8.50 3.71
N TYR A 62 11.98 7.91 4.77
CA TYR A 62 11.31 6.92 5.61
C TYR A 62 10.06 7.50 6.28
N ASN A 63 10.16 8.70 6.87
CA ASN A 63 9.02 9.36 7.51
C ASN A 63 7.91 9.69 6.50
N LYS A 64 8.27 10.20 5.31
CA LYS A 64 7.31 10.44 4.23
C LYS A 64 6.63 9.15 3.78
N GLN A 65 7.40 8.08 3.58
CA GLN A 65 6.85 6.79 3.19
C GLN A 65 5.92 6.21 4.25
N SER A 66 6.32 6.28 5.53
CA SER A 66 5.50 5.83 6.66
C SER A 66 4.17 6.60 6.76
N ALA A 67 4.21 7.92 6.61
CA ALA A 67 3.01 8.76 6.59
C ALA A 67 2.09 8.43 5.41
N SER A 68 2.67 8.23 4.21
CA SER A 68 1.95 7.81 3.01
C SER A 68 1.28 6.45 3.20
N LEU A 69 2.02 5.44 3.68
CA LEU A 69 1.51 4.10 3.93
C LEU A 69 0.36 4.10 4.95
N LYS A 70 0.46 4.91 6.01
CA LYS A 70 -0.62 5.04 7.00
C LYS A 70 -1.88 5.65 6.38
N THR A 71 -1.71 6.64 5.51
CA THR A 71 -2.80 7.32 4.81
C THR A 71 -3.49 6.36 3.83
N GLU A 72 -2.69 5.65 3.03
CA GLU A 72 -3.17 4.67 2.07
C GLU A 72 -3.87 3.50 2.75
N SER A 73 -3.30 2.95 3.82
CA SER A 73 -3.92 1.89 4.62
C SER A 73 -5.26 2.33 5.21
N SER A 74 -5.33 3.58 5.70
CA SER A 74 -6.58 4.13 6.24
C SER A 74 -7.63 4.30 5.15
N ALA A 75 -7.23 4.74 3.96
CA ALA A 75 -8.10 4.87 2.79
C ALA A 75 -8.61 3.50 2.31
N ILE A 76 -7.73 2.50 2.23
CA ILE A 76 -8.11 1.11 1.85
C ILE A 76 -9.09 0.53 2.87
N LEU A 77 -8.85 0.72 4.16
CA LEU A 77 -9.74 0.25 5.21
C LEU A 77 -11.12 0.93 5.13
N ALA A 78 -11.15 2.25 4.92
CA ALA A 78 -12.39 3.00 4.75
C ALA A 78 -13.17 2.54 3.51
N ALA A 79 -12.49 2.39 2.38
CA ALA A 79 -13.10 1.90 1.14
C ALA A 79 -13.62 0.46 1.28
N SER A 80 -12.88 -0.42 1.95
CA SER A 80 -13.29 -1.80 2.21
C SER A 80 -14.51 -1.87 3.12
N LYS A 81 -14.55 -1.05 4.18
CA LYS A 81 -15.73 -0.92 5.04
C LYS A 81 -16.94 -0.42 4.26
N GLN A 82 -16.79 0.64 3.47
CA GLN A 82 -17.88 1.19 2.66
C GLN A 82 -18.41 0.18 1.64
N LYS A 83 -17.51 -0.54 0.94
CA LYS A 83 -17.89 -1.63 0.03
C LYS A 83 -18.62 -2.75 0.77
N GLY A 84 -18.14 -3.16 1.94
CA GLY A 84 -18.78 -4.16 2.78
C GLY A 84 -20.19 -3.76 3.20
N THR A 85 -20.38 -2.53 3.68
CA THR A 85 -21.70 -2.00 4.05
C THR A 85 -22.63 -1.92 2.84
N SER A 86 -22.16 -1.38 1.71
CA SER A 86 -22.98 -1.28 0.49
C SER A 86 -23.40 -2.65 -0.05
N GLU A 87 -22.50 -3.62 -0.02
CA GLU A 87 -22.80 -4.99 -0.45
C GLU A 87 -23.76 -5.68 0.52
N GLN A 88 -23.60 -5.47 1.82
CA GLN A 88 -24.54 -5.98 2.83
C GLN A 88 -25.94 -5.40 2.64
N GLU A 89 -26.05 -4.09 2.40
CA GLU A 89 -27.33 -3.44 2.10
C GLU A 89 -27.96 -3.99 0.81
N ARG A 90 -27.15 -4.19 -0.25
CA ARG A 90 -27.60 -4.78 -1.52
C ARG A 90 -28.14 -6.19 -1.32
N LEU A 91 -27.38 -7.05 -0.62
CA LEU A 91 -27.79 -8.43 -0.33
C LEU A 91 -29.04 -8.49 0.54
N LEU A 92 -29.17 -7.60 1.54
CA LEU A 92 -30.35 -7.53 2.38
C LEU A 92 -31.58 -7.08 1.58
N LYS A 93 -31.41 -6.13 0.66
CA LYS A 93 -32.49 -5.68 -0.23
C LYS A 93 -32.94 -6.80 -1.17
N GLU A 94 -31.99 -7.48 -1.82
CA GLU A 94 -32.29 -8.63 -2.69
C GLU A 94 -32.97 -9.77 -1.93
N ALA A 95 -32.54 -10.07 -0.71
CA ALA A 95 -33.16 -11.09 0.12
C ALA A 95 -34.61 -10.72 0.46
N ARG A 96 -34.88 -9.46 0.82
CA ARG A 96 -36.24 -8.96 1.09
C ARG A 96 -37.13 -9.00 -0.14
N GLU A 97 -36.60 -8.59 -1.31
CA GLU A 97 -37.34 -8.65 -2.57
C GLU A 97 -37.68 -10.10 -2.95
N LYS A 98 -36.73 -11.03 -2.85
CA LYS A 98 -36.96 -12.46 -3.07
C LYS A 98 -37.99 -13.03 -2.09
N GLN A 99 -37.91 -12.64 -0.81
CA GLN A 99 -38.88 -13.07 0.19
C GLN A 99 -40.28 -12.58 -0.15
N SER A 100 -40.45 -11.32 -0.56
CA SER A 100 -41.74 -10.77 -1.00
C SER A 100 -42.28 -11.54 -2.20
N GLN A 101 -41.45 -11.73 -3.24
CA GLN A 101 -41.85 -12.47 -4.44
C GLN A 101 -42.26 -13.90 -4.12
N MET A 102 -41.55 -14.57 -3.22
CA MET A 102 -41.88 -15.93 -2.79
C MET A 102 -43.21 -15.98 -2.03
N LEU A 103 -43.49 -14.99 -1.18
CA LEU A 103 -44.75 -14.89 -0.47
C LEU A 103 -45.91 -14.63 -1.44
N ASP A 104 -45.76 -13.69 -2.37
CA ASP A 104 -46.77 -13.36 -3.37
C ASP A 104 -47.06 -14.55 -4.29
N ALA A 105 -46.02 -15.25 -4.74
CA ALA A 105 -46.16 -16.47 -5.54
C ALA A 105 -46.87 -17.58 -4.75
N GLY A 106 -46.54 -17.76 -3.48
CA GLY A 106 -47.19 -18.74 -2.59
C GLY A 106 -48.67 -18.44 -2.38
N LEU A 107 -49.03 -17.16 -2.16
CA LEU A 107 -50.42 -16.74 -2.04
C LEU A 107 -51.21 -16.98 -3.33
N ALA A 108 -50.64 -16.63 -4.48
CA ALA A 108 -51.25 -16.87 -5.78
C ALA A 108 -51.46 -18.38 -6.06
N GLU A 109 -50.50 -19.23 -5.65
CA GLU A 109 -50.62 -20.67 -5.78
C GLU A 109 -51.74 -21.24 -4.88
N VAL A 110 -51.83 -20.77 -3.63
CA VAL A 110 -52.91 -21.15 -2.71
C VAL A 110 -54.27 -20.77 -3.28
N GLU A 111 -54.43 -19.56 -3.80
CA GLU A 111 -55.68 -19.11 -4.41
C GLU A 111 -56.05 -19.96 -5.63
N SER A 112 -55.08 -20.27 -6.50
CA SER A 112 -55.28 -21.16 -7.64
C SER A 112 -55.71 -22.57 -7.21
N ARG A 113 -55.09 -23.13 -6.16
CA ARG A 113 -55.47 -24.43 -5.59
C ARG A 113 -56.88 -24.42 -5.04
N ILE A 114 -57.28 -23.39 -4.28
CA ILE A 114 -58.64 -23.24 -3.77
C ILE A 114 -59.65 -23.20 -4.92
N GLY A 115 -59.36 -22.44 -5.99
CA GLY A 115 -60.20 -22.39 -7.18
C GLY A 115 -60.40 -23.75 -7.85
N LYS A 116 -59.30 -24.50 -8.03
CA LYS A 116 -59.33 -25.87 -8.60
C LYS A 116 -60.15 -26.84 -7.72
N VAL A 117 -59.90 -26.83 -6.41
CA VAL A 117 -60.62 -27.70 -5.46
C VAL A 117 -62.11 -27.39 -5.45
N LYS A 118 -62.51 -26.11 -5.46
CA LYS A 118 -63.93 -25.72 -5.57
C LYS A 118 -64.56 -26.22 -6.87
N ALA A 119 -63.86 -26.13 -8.00
CA ALA A 119 -64.36 -26.61 -9.28
C ALA A 119 -64.50 -28.15 -9.32
N GLU A 120 -63.56 -28.89 -8.72
CA GLU A 120 -63.65 -30.35 -8.58
C GLU A 120 -64.81 -30.77 -7.70
N LEU A 121 -64.96 -30.15 -6.52
CA LEU A 121 -66.10 -30.41 -5.61
C LEU A 121 -67.44 -30.12 -6.27
N GLY A 122 -67.54 -29.07 -7.10
CA GLY A 122 -68.75 -28.76 -7.87
C GLY A 122 -69.13 -29.87 -8.86
N LYS A 123 -68.14 -30.38 -9.61
CA LYS A 123 -68.36 -31.52 -10.53
C LYS A 123 -68.76 -32.80 -9.81
N GLU A 124 -68.18 -33.03 -8.63
CA GLU A 124 -68.47 -34.21 -7.82
C GLU A 124 -69.87 -34.13 -7.19
N ALA A 125 -70.28 -32.94 -6.76
CA ALA A 125 -71.64 -32.66 -6.30
C ALA A 125 -72.68 -32.86 -7.41
N GLU A 126 -72.43 -32.38 -8.64
CA GLU A 126 -73.32 -32.63 -9.79
C GLU A 126 -73.48 -34.14 -10.06
N LYS A 127 -72.37 -34.88 -10.10
CA LYS A 127 -72.40 -36.35 -10.27
C LYS A 127 -73.22 -37.02 -9.17
N LEU A 128 -73.05 -36.60 -7.92
CA LEU A 128 -73.79 -37.15 -6.78
C LEU A 128 -75.28 -36.83 -6.88
N SER A 129 -75.65 -35.61 -7.27
CA SER A 129 -77.04 -35.21 -7.50
C SER A 129 -77.71 -36.01 -8.61
N VAL A 130 -77.02 -36.27 -9.73
CA VAL A 130 -77.52 -37.12 -10.81
C VAL A 130 -77.70 -38.58 -10.35
N LEU A 131 -76.75 -39.10 -9.57
CA LEU A 131 -76.84 -40.44 -8.97
C LEU A 131 -78.03 -40.56 -8.00
N MET A 132 -78.24 -39.55 -7.16
CA MET A 132 -79.38 -39.50 -6.23
C MET A 132 -80.71 -39.39 -6.95
N ALA A 133 -80.81 -38.52 -7.95
CA ALA A 133 -82.01 -38.38 -8.79
C ALA A 133 -82.32 -39.69 -9.53
N SER A 134 -81.29 -40.35 -10.10
CA SER A 134 -81.43 -41.65 -10.76
C SER A 134 -81.87 -42.76 -9.80
N LYS A 135 -81.39 -42.74 -8.55
CA LYS A 135 -81.77 -43.74 -7.54
C LYS A 135 -83.17 -43.52 -6.96
N LEU A 136 -83.64 -42.26 -6.88
CA LEU A 136 -85.02 -41.94 -6.51
C LEU A 136 -86.00 -42.25 -7.64
N LEU A 137 -85.68 -41.88 -8.88
CA LEU A 137 -86.50 -42.17 -10.06
C LEU A 137 -86.52 -43.66 -10.42
N GLY A 138 -85.39 -44.36 -10.28
CA GLY A 138 -85.32 -45.81 -10.49
C GLY A 138 -85.96 -46.65 -9.38
N ARG A 139 -86.43 -46.02 -8.29
CA ARG A 139 -87.19 -46.66 -7.21
C ARG A 139 -88.69 -46.31 -7.25
N ALA A 140 -89.10 -45.47 -8.20
CA ALA A 140 -90.49 -45.07 -8.42
C ALA A 140 -91.19 -45.87 -9.55
N LEU A 141 -90.60 -47.00 -9.96
CA LEU A 141 -91.19 -47.98 -10.87
C LEU A 141 -91.25 -49.35 -10.19
#